data_AF-A0A9E0TTB4-F1
#
_entry.id   AF-A0A9E0TTB4-F1
#
_cell.length_a   1.000
_cell.length_b   1.000
_cell.length_c   1.000
_cell.angle_alpha   90.00
_cell.angle_beta   90.00
_cell.angle_gamma   90.00
#
_symmetry.space_group_name_H-M   'P 1'
#
loop_
_entity.id
_entity.type
_entity.pdbx_description
1 polymer ?
#
loop_
_entity_poly.entity_id
_entity_poly.type
_entity_poly.pdbx_seq_one_letter_code
_entity_poly.pdbx_strand_id
1 'polypeptide(L)'
;MNLFIYLLICLISLAHQSHLLGRSSYSEQVLNYIMASLPKHGVLRRDPQGLVYVKIDNNYIHKLIEFIKGEGFKVPPYFGEGLHGAHITVVSPEETIYHAIGEISECGQVVRFHPKNCTIVHPPTWKAGEKAFLITVDSPELDKLREKYRLPKNKYDFHITIGIKAVESANSLEDL
;
A
#
# COMPACT_ATOMS: atom_id res chain seq x y z
N MET A 1 -24.17 -14.94 -44.18
CA MET A 1 -23.19 -13.89 -43.81
C MET A 1 -23.33 -13.40 -42.35
N ASN A 2 -23.94 -14.18 -41.43
CA ASN A 2 -24.19 -13.74 -40.06
C ASN A 2 -23.51 -14.60 -38.97
N LEU A 3 -22.93 -15.76 -39.30
CA LEU A 3 -22.34 -16.66 -38.31
C LEU A 3 -20.94 -16.23 -37.84
N PHE A 4 -20.17 -15.54 -38.71
CA PHE A 4 -18.82 -15.05 -38.39
C PHE A 4 -18.80 -13.85 -37.44
N ILE A 5 -19.86 -13.03 -37.42
CA ILE A 5 -19.94 -11.84 -36.56
C ILE A 5 -20.17 -12.24 -35.09
N TYR A 6 -21.02 -13.24 -34.83
CA TYR A 6 -21.25 -13.73 -33.46
C TYR A 6 -20.03 -14.43 -32.86
N LEU A 7 -19.24 -15.15 -33.67
CA LEU A 7 -18.02 -15.81 -33.18
C LEU A 7 -16.94 -14.81 -32.76
N LEU A 8 -16.83 -13.67 -33.47
CA LEU A 8 -15.85 -12.61 -33.18
C LEU A 8 -16.23 -11.81 -31.92
N ILE A 9 -17.52 -11.55 -31.69
CA ILE A 9 -18.02 -10.89 -30.47
C ILE A 9 -17.81 -11.77 -29.22
N CYS A 10 -17.95 -13.09 -29.37
CA CYS A 10 -17.68 -14.04 -28.29
C CYS A 10 -16.19 -14.04 -27.89
N LEU A 11 -15.28 -14.03 -28.87
CA LEU A 11 -13.83 -14.01 -28.62
C LEU A 11 -13.35 -12.70 -27.98
N ILE A 12 -13.94 -11.55 -28.33
CA ILE A 12 -13.63 -10.26 -27.68
C ILE A 12 -14.16 -10.24 -26.24
N SER A 13 -15.33 -10.84 -25.98
CA SER A 13 -15.88 -10.97 -24.62
C SER A 13 -15.01 -11.88 -23.73
N LEU A 14 -14.50 -12.98 -24.28
CA LEU A 14 -13.55 -13.87 -23.61
C LEU A 14 -12.20 -13.18 -23.33
N ALA A 15 -11.72 -12.32 -24.23
CA ALA A 15 -10.49 -11.55 -24.03
C ALA A 15 -10.63 -10.39 -23.03
N HIS A 16 -11.83 -9.79 -22.91
CA HIS A 16 -12.12 -8.84 -21.81
C HIS A 16 -12.23 -9.55 -20.46
N GLN A 17 -12.73 -10.78 -20.45
CA GLN A 17 -12.86 -11.57 -19.23
C GLN A 17 -11.49 -12.06 -18.71
N SER A 18 -10.56 -12.41 -19.60
CA SER A 18 -9.20 -12.81 -19.22
C SER A 18 -8.37 -11.65 -18.64
N HIS A 19 -8.63 -10.40 -19.03
CA HIS A 19 -7.95 -9.24 -18.46
C HIS A 19 -8.50 -8.84 -17.07
N LEU A 20 -9.73 -9.23 -16.73
CA LEU A 20 -10.33 -9.05 -15.39
C LEU A 20 -9.98 -10.21 -14.43
N LEU A 21 -9.70 -11.40 -14.95
CA LEU A 21 -9.30 -12.59 -14.16
C LEU A 21 -7.86 -12.54 -13.65
N GLY A 22 -7.07 -11.54 -14.05
CA GLY A 22 -5.69 -11.34 -13.61
C GLY A 22 -5.54 -10.53 -12.33
N ARG A 23 -6.62 -10.00 -11.73
CA ARG A 23 -6.57 -9.46 -10.37
C ARG A 23 -6.50 -10.68 -9.45
N SER A 24 -5.33 -10.94 -8.90
CA SER A 24 -5.10 -12.11 -8.06
C SER A 24 -6.18 -12.23 -6.97
N SER A 25 -6.66 -13.46 -6.75
CA SER A 25 -7.71 -13.78 -5.77
C SER A 25 -7.48 -13.14 -4.39
N TYR A 26 -6.23 -12.99 -3.97
CA TYR A 26 -5.87 -12.35 -2.70
C TYR A 26 -6.14 -10.84 -2.66
N SER A 27 -5.97 -10.10 -3.78
CA SER A 27 -6.18 -8.65 -3.80
C SER A 27 -7.64 -8.28 -3.53
N GLU A 28 -8.56 -9.04 -4.11
CA GLU A 28 -10.00 -8.87 -3.87
C GLU A 28 -10.37 -9.26 -2.44
N GLN A 29 -9.87 -10.39 -1.94
CA GLN A 29 -10.11 -10.82 -0.56
C GLN A 29 -9.60 -9.79 0.46
N VAL A 30 -8.41 -9.24 0.25
CA VAL A 30 -7.82 -8.18 1.09
C VAL A 30 -8.72 -6.95 1.09
N LEU A 31 -9.11 -6.44 -0.09
CA LEU A 31 -9.97 -5.27 -0.19
C LEU A 31 -11.33 -5.51 0.46
N ASN A 32 -11.97 -6.65 0.21
CA ASN A 32 -13.25 -7.01 0.81
C ASN A 32 -13.16 -7.07 2.34
N TYR A 33 -12.08 -7.67 2.87
CA TYR A 33 -11.87 -7.71 4.32
C TYR A 33 -11.70 -6.32 4.93
N ILE A 34 -10.89 -5.45 4.30
CA ILE A 34 -10.72 -4.06 4.77
C ILE A 34 -12.07 -3.34 4.77
N MET A 35 -12.84 -3.49 3.69
CA MET A 35 -14.13 -2.83 3.54
C MET A 35 -15.17 -3.32 4.55
N ALA A 36 -15.13 -4.59 4.96
CA ALA A 36 -16.03 -5.13 5.96
C ALA A 36 -15.59 -4.85 7.40
N SER A 37 -14.29 -4.86 7.70
CA SER A 37 -13.81 -5.13 9.07
C SER A 37 -12.80 -4.14 9.64
N LEU A 38 -12.19 -3.27 8.84
CA LEU A 38 -11.11 -2.39 9.31
C LEU A 38 -11.48 -0.90 9.32
N PRO A 39 -10.98 -0.10 10.27
CA PRO A 39 -11.30 1.32 10.35
C PRO A 39 -10.66 2.11 9.21
N LYS A 40 -11.46 2.92 8.50
CA LYS A 40 -11.00 3.72 7.34
C LYS A 40 -10.53 5.11 7.75
N HIS A 41 -9.88 5.17 8.91
CA HIS A 41 -9.35 6.39 9.48
C HIS A 41 -8.15 6.08 10.39
N GLY A 42 -7.35 7.10 10.65
CA GLY A 42 -6.25 7.05 11.61
C GLY A 42 -6.00 8.43 12.21
N VAL A 43 -4.89 8.59 12.91
CA VAL A 43 -4.51 9.86 13.55
C VAL A 43 -3.23 10.38 12.92
N LEU A 44 -3.22 11.63 12.48
CA LEU A 44 -2.02 12.27 11.96
C LEU A 44 -0.99 12.44 13.08
N ARG A 45 0.24 11.99 12.84
CA ARG A 45 1.37 12.04 13.76
C ARG A 45 2.59 12.57 13.04
N ARG A 46 3.52 13.07 13.83
CA ARG A 46 4.86 13.41 13.41
C ARG A 46 5.85 12.81 14.39
N ASP A 47 6.95 12.25 13.90
CA ASP A 47 8.05 11.79 14.74
C ASP A 47 9.16 12.86 14.88
N PRO A 48 10.12 12.67 15.80
CA PRO A 48 11.24 13.59 15.97
C PRO A 48 12.16 13.71 14.74
N GLN A 49 12.15 12.72 13.85
CA GLN A 49 12.95 12.70 12.61
C GLN A 49 12.28 13.49 11.48
N GLY A 50 11.03 13.93 11.66
CA GLY A 50 10.29 14.70 10.67
C GLY A 50 9.41 13.86 9.74
N LEU A 51 9.23 12.56 9.99
CA LEU A 51 8.23 11.76 9.29
C LEU A 51 6.84 12.22 9.72
N VAL A 52 6.01 12.63 8.77
CA VAL A 52 4.59 12.90 8.99
C VAL A 52 3.78 11.75 8.42
N TYR A 53 2.96 11.12 9.25
CA TYR A 53 2.26 9.89 8.90
C TYR A 53 0.90 9.79 9.56
N VAL A 54 -0.04 9.09 8.93
CA VAL A 54 -1.28 8.69 9.58
C VAL A 54 -1.03 7.38 10.31
N LYS A 55 -1.11 7.40 11.64
CA LYS A 55 -1.10 6.20 12.48
C LYS A 55 -2.46 5.50 12.35
N ILE A 56 -2.45 4.26 11.88
CA ILE A 56 -3.64 3.43 11.74
C ILE A 56 -3.57 2.22 12.67
N ASP A 57 -4.68 1.48 12.78
CA ASP A 57 -4.73 0.24 13.55
C ASP A 57 -3.74 -0.78 12.99
N ASN A 58 -2.90 -1.35 13.86
CA ASN A 58 -1.93 -2.39 13.52
C ASN A 58 -2.59 -3.65 12.91
N ASN A 59 -3.89 -3.86 13.13
CA ASN A 59 -4.68 -4.90 12.48
C ASN A 59 -4.66 -4.81 10.95
N TYR A 60 -4.41 -3.64 10.36
CA TYR A 60 -4.18 -3.52 8.92
C TYR A 60 -3.05 -4.43 8.44
N ILE A 61 -2.01 -4.64 9.24
CA ILE A 61 -0.91 -5.51 8.85
C ILE A 61 -1.14 -6.91 9.42
N HIS A 62 -1.44 -7.02 10.72
CA HIS A 62 -1.53 -8.33 11.38
C HIS A 62 -2.67 -9.22 10.87
N LYS A 63 -3.76 -8.65 10.36
CA LYS A 63 -4.85 -9.45 9.75
C LYS A 63 -4.65 -9.65 8.26
N LEU A 64 -4.15 -8.65 7.55
CA LEU A 64 -4.04 -8.72 6.09
C LEU A 64 -2.85 -9.57 5.62
N ILE A 65 -1.79 -9.69 6.43
CA ILE A 65 -0.66 -10.56 6.09
C ILE A 65 -1.09 -12.01 5.91
N GLU A 66 -2.14 -12.46 6.60
CA GLU A 66 -2.64 -13.84 6.53
C GLU A 66 -3.13 -14.23 5.13
N PHE A 67 -3.58 -13.26 4.32
CA PHE A 67 -4.02 -13.48 2.95
C PHE A 67 -2.86 -13.64 1.96
N ILE A 68 -1.65 -13.17 2.31
CA ILE A 68 -0.52 -13.08 1.38
C ILE A 68 0.73 -13.81 1.87
N LYS A 69 0.74 -14.31 3.10
CA LYS A 69 1.89 -15.05 3.66
C LYS A 69 2.21 -16.34 2.90
N GLY A 70 1.19 -16.99 2.33
CA GLY A 70 1.37 -18.18 1.48
C GLY A 70 2.20 -17.90 0.21
N GLU A 71 2.23 -16.65 -0.23
CA GLU A 71 3.04 -16.17 -1.36
C GLU A 71 4.47 -15.77 -0.94
N GLY A 72 4.85 -16.01 0.32
CA GLY A 72 6.17 -15.70 0.87
C GLY A 72 6.34 -14.26 1.37
N PHE A 73 5.26 -13.47 1.47
CA PHE A 73 5.31 -12.18 2.14
C PHE A 73 5.41 -12.34 3.65
N LYS A 74 6.15 -11.43 4.29
CA LYS A 74 6.34 -11.35 5.74
C LYS A 74 5.89 -9.98 6.26
N VAL A 75 5.60 -9.92 7.55
CA VAL A 75 5.25 -8.66 8.24
C VAL A 75 6.40 -7.65 8.06
N PRO A 76 6.12 -6.41 7.63
CA PRO A 76 7.13 -5.36 7.57
C PRO A 76 7.76 -5.08 8.94
N PRO A 77 9.03 -4.66 9.02
CA PRO A 77 9.75 -4.43 10.29
C PRO A 77 9.37 -3.09 10.95
N TYR A 78 8.07 -2.85 11.13
CA TYR A 78 7.53 -1.60 11.69
C TYR A 78 7.04 -1.74 13.13
N PHE A 79 7.24 -2.89 13.77
CA PHE A 79 6.68 -3.20 15.08
C PHE A 79 7.77 -3.38 16.13
N GLY A 80 7.64 -2.70 17.25
CA GLY A 80 8.61 -2.67 18.34
C GLY A 80 8.62 -1.31 19.03
N GLU A 81 9.43 -1.18 20.08
CA GLU A 81 9.63 0.09 20.77
C GLU A 81 10.24 1.13 19.81
N GLY A 82 9.67 2.35 19.82
CA GLY A 82 10.11 3.43 18.95
C GLY A 82 9.68 3.31 17.48
N LEU A 83 8.99 2.24 17.07
CA LEU A 83 8.55 2.04 15.68
C LEU A 83 7.09 2.46 15.46
N HIS A 84 6.77 2.86 14.23
CA HIS A 84 5.50 3.50 13.90
C HIS A 84 4.31 2.53 13.76
N GLY A 85 4.54 1.22 13.69
CA GLY A 85 3.52 0.20 13.39
C GLY A 85 2.89 0.42 12.01
N ALA A 86 1.63 0.03 11.85
CA ALA A 86 0.91 0.30 10.61
C ALA A 86 0.68 1.81 10.43
N HIS A 87 0.99 2.33 9.24
CA HIS A 87 0.91 3.75 8.92
C HIS A 87 0.70 4.02 7.43
N ILE A 88 0.34 5.27 7.12
CA ILE A 88 0.37 5.87 5.78
C ILE A 88 1.33 7.04 5.84
N THR A 89 2.42 7.01 5.06
CA THR A 89 3.36 8.13 4.98
C THR A 89 2.71 9.30 4.22
N VAL A 90 2.77 10.49 4.82
CA VAL A 90 2.21 11.72 4.24
C VAL A 90 3.32 12.65 3.75
N VAL A 91 4.37 12.81 4.56
CA VAL A 91 5.56 13.62 4.26
C VAL A 91 6.78 12.85 4.78
N SER A 92 7.78 12.61 3.93
CA SER A 92 9.00 11.93 4.36
C SER A 92 9.90 12.86 5.19
N PRO A 93 10.82 12.33 6.02
CA PRO A 93 11.84 13.14 6.70
C PRO A 93 12.61 14.05 5.74
N GLU A 94 12.96 13.54 4.55
CA GLU A 94 13.68 14.28 3.53
C GLU A 94 12.86 15.44 2.99
N GLU A 95 11.56 15.24 2.72
CA GLU A 95 10.65 16.31 2.31
C GLU A 95 10.53 17.37 3.40
N THR A 96 10.43 16.96 4.67
CA THR A 96 10.37 17.87 5.82
C THR A 96 11.61 18.77 5.90
N ILE A 97 12.80 18.19 5.71
CA ILE A 97 14.06 18.94 5.71
C ILE A 97 14.14 19.86 4.49
N TYR A 98 13.90 19.32 3.29
CA TYR A 98 14.05 20.04 2.02
C TYR A 98 13.10 21.23 1.90
N HIS A 99 11.86 21.09 2.38
CA HIS A 99 10.85 22.15 2.35
C HIS A 99 10.80 22.98 3.65
N ALA A 100 11.75 22.79 4.58
CA ALA A 100 11.83 23.48 5.86
C ALA A 100 10.49 23.46 6.64
N ILE A 101 9.85 22.29 6.67
CA ILE A 101 8.55 22.11 7.31
C ILE A 101 8.74 22.10 8.83
N GLY A 102 8.39 23.24 9.43
CA GLY A 102 8.18 23.41 10.86
C GLY A 102 6.94 22.64 11.34
N GLU A 103 6.32 23.07 12.43
CA GLU A 103 5.19 22.36 13.04
C GLU A 103 4.03 22.07 12.09
N ILE A 104 3.42 20.88 12.25
CA ILE A 104 2.21 20.49 11.53
C ILE A 104 1.01 20.64 12.49
N SER A 105 0.24 21.72 12.31
CA SER A 105 -0.87 22.09 13.20
C SER A 105 -1.98 21.03 13.32
N GLU A 106 -2.07 20.12 12.34
CA GLU A 106 -3.06 19.06 12.25
C GLU A 106 -2.65 17.78 13.00
N CYS A 107 -1.44 17.73 13.57
CA CYS A 107 -1.04 16.57 14.37
C CYS A 107 -2.04 16.31 15.51
N GLY A 108 -2.42 15.04 15.69
CA GLY A 108 -3.46 14.63 16.62
C GLY A 108 -4.87 14.60 16.03
N GLN A 109 -5.09 15.16 14.84
CA GLN A 109 -6.39 15.09 14.17
C GLN A 109 -6.63 13.73 13.52
N VAL A 110 -7.90 13.34 13.45
CA VAL A 110 -8.33 12.13 12.74
C VAL A 110 -8.30 12.42 11.24
N VAL A 111 -7.68 11.53 10.48
CA VAL A 111 -7.65 11.55 9.02
C VAL A 111 -8.46 10.39 8.49
N ARG A 112 -9.37 10.66 7.54
CA ARG A 112 -10.14 9.64 6.83
C ARG A 112 -9.51 9.30 5.50
N PHE A 113 -9.62 8.05 5.09
CA PHE A 113 -9.08 7.57 3.81
C PHE A 113 -9.97 6.47 3.22
N HIS A 114 -9.84 6.20 1.93
CA HIS A 114 -10.55 5.13 1.23
C HIS A 114 -9.56 4.18 0.55
N PRO A 115 -9.51 2.90 0.94
CA PRO A 115 -8.71 1.88 0.25
C PRO A 115 -9.19 1.71 -1.20
N LYS A 116 -8.26 1.66 -2.15
CA LYS A 116 -8.57 1.59 -3.59
C LYS A 116 -8.14 0.31 -4.27
N ASN A 117 -6.85 0.00 -4.13
CA ASN A 117 -6.27 -1.12 -4.84
C ASN A 117 -5.18 -1.77 -4.01
N CYS A 118 -4.91 -3.03 -4.32
CA CYS A 118 -3.72 -3.74 -3.87
C CYS A 118 -2.73 -3.78 -5.04
N THR A 119 -1.45 -3.54 -4.76
CA THR A 119 -0.39 -3.61 -5.76
C THR A 119 0.86 -4.24 -5.16
N ILE A 120 1.55 -5.02 -5.97
CA ILE A 120 2.88 -5.54 -5.65
C ILE A 120 3.88 -4.70 -6.43
N VAL A 121 4.82 -4.09 -5.71
CA VAL A 121 5.84 -3.23 -6.31
C VAL A 121 7.23 -3.76 -6.03
N HIS A 122 8.18 -3.34 -6.86
CA HIS A 122 9.61 -3.50 -6.66
C HIS A 122 10.20 -2.14 -6.30
N PRO A 123 10.43 -1.83 -5.01
CA PRO A 123 10.98 -0.53 -4.64
C PRO A 123 12.36 -0.32 -5.29
N PRO A 124 12.63 0.82 -5.95
CA PRO A 124 13.88 1.03 -6.69
C PRO A 124 15.16 0.94 -5.84
N THR A 125 15.04 1.19 -4.53
CA THR A 125 16.14 1.17 -3.57
C THR A 125 16.38 -0.20 -2.96
N TRP A 126 15.56 -1.20 -3.28
CA TRP A 126 15.63 -2.56 -2.73
C TRP A 126 16.43 -3.48 -3.63
N LYS A 127 16.87 -4.63 -3.09
CA LYS A 127 17.63 -5.61 -3.88
C LYS A 127 16.73 -6.17 -4.99
N ALA A 128 17.35 -6.51 -6.13
CA ALA A 128 16.64 -7.08 -7.26
C ALA A 128 15.86 -8.34 -6.83
N GLY A 129 14.54 -8.36 -7.05
CA GLY A 129 13.66 -9.45 -6.65
C GLY A 129 12.88 -9.21 -5.35
N GLU A 130 13.27 -8.23 -4.53
CA GLU A 130 12.48 -7.86 -3.35
C GLU A 130 11.18 -7.17 -3.77
N LYS A 131 10.10 -7.42 -3.03
CA LYS A 131 8.75 -6.96 -3.34
C LYS A 131 8.07 -6.39 -2.10
N ALA A 132 7.28 -5.35 -2.28
CA ALA A 132 6.36 -4.84 -1.27
C ALA A 132 4.91 -5.01 -1.74
N PHE A 133 4.05 -5.44 -0.83
CA PHE A 133 2.61 -5.51 -1.05
C PHE A 133 1.97 -4.28 -0.41
N LEU A 134 1.38 -3.43 -1.24
CA LEU A 134 0.82 -2.15 -0.87
C LEU A 134 -0.69 -2.12 -1.07
N ILE A 135 -1.39 -1.41 -0.18
CA ILE A 135 -2.76 -0.96 -0.40
C ILE A 135 -2.70 0.53 -0.71
N THR A 136 -3.09 0.95 -1.90
CA THR A 136 -3.23 2.38 -2.22
C THR A 136 -4.51 2.93 -1.63
N VAL A 137 -4.48 4.19 -1.20
CA VAL A 137 -5.60 4.86 -0.54
C VAL A 137 -5.79 6.26 -1.11
N ASP A 138 -7.04 6.70 -1.24
CA ASP A 138 -7.37 8.09 -1.50
C ASP A 138 -7.70 8.79 -0.18
N SER A 139 -7.22 10.02 -0.03
CA SER A 139 -7.59 10.89 1.08
C SER A 139 -7.50 12.36 0.67
N PRO A 140 -8.65 12.99 0.35
CA PRO A 140 -8.69 14.41 0.04
C PRO A 140 -8.17 15.29 1.19
N GLU A 141 -8.25 14.81 2.44
CA GLU A 141 -7.70 15.49 3.61
C GLU A 141 -6.17 15.54 3.56
N LEU A 142 -5.51 14.46 3.14
CA LEU A 142 -4.07 14.42 2.97
C LEU A 142 -3.59 15.25 1.78
N ASP A 143 -4.34 15.27 0.69
CA ASP A 143 -4.05 16.13 -0.46
C ASP A 143 -4.06 17.62 -0.05
N LYS A 144 -5.11 18.04 0.68
CA LYS A 144 -5.21 19.40 1.23
C LYS A 144 -4.09 19.71 2.22
N LEU A 145 -3.68 18.75 3.03
CA LEU A 145 -2.54 18.92 3.93
C LEU A 145 -1.27 19.21 3.12
N ARG A 146 -0.96 18.40 2.10
CA ARG A 146 0.21 18.63 1.26
C ARG A 146 0.16 19.99 0.56
N GLU A 147 -1.01 20.39 0.04
CA GLU A 147 -1.22 21.71 -0.55
C GLU A 147 -0.95 22.84 0.45
N LYS A 148 -1.49 22.75 1.67
CA LYS A 148 -1.31 23.75 2.74
C LYS A 148 0.18 23.99 3.05
N TYR A 149 0.98 22.95 3.09
CA TYR A 149 2.42 23.04 3.35
C TYR A 149 3.25 23.21 2.06
N ARG A 150 2.61 23.54 0.93
CA ARG A 150 3.24 23.78 -0.38
C ARG A 150 4.14 22.63 -0.84
N LEU A 151 3.80 21.41 -0.45
CA LEU A 151 4.47 20.22 -0.89
C LEU A 151 4.05 19.90 -2.33
N PRO A 152 4.96 19.38 -3.17
CA PRO A 152 4.60 18.89 -4.49
C PRO A 152 3.57 17.76 -4.38
N LYS A 153 2.88 17.45 -5.47
CA LYS A 153 2.07 16.23 -5.53
C LYS A 153 2.97 15.03 -5.22
N ASN A 154 2.48 14.11 -4.39
CA ASN A 154 3.24 12.91 -4.05
C ASN A 154 3.57 12.12 -5.33
N LYS A 155 4.81 11.63 -5.43
CA LYS A 155 5.27 10.83 -6.58
C LYS A 155 4.50 9.53 -6.70
N TYR A 156 4.07 8.98 -5.57
CA TYR A 156 3.29 7.76 -5.47
C TYR A 156 1.97 8.05 -4.73
N ASP A 157 0.94 7.26 -4.99
CA ASP A 157 -0.29 7.31 -4.20
C ASP A 157 0.03 7.07 -2.73
N PHE A 158 -0.76 7.66 -1.83
CA PHE A 158 -0.72 7.27 -0.42
C PHE A 158 -0.99 5.78 -0.30
N HIS A 159 -0.26 5.11 0.58
CA HIS A 159 -0.37 3.67 0.69
C HIS A 159 -0.04 3.14 2.07
N ILE A 160 -0.50 1.91 2.31
CA ILE A 160 -0.20 1.10 3.49
C ILE A 160 0.62 -0.09 3.00
N THR A 161 1.83 -0.26 3.50
CA THR A 161 2.63 -1.47 3.25
C THR A 161 2.18 -2.57 4.20
N ILE A 162 1.67 -3.68 3.67
CA ILE A 162 1.16 -4.80 4.48
C ILE A 162 2.03 -6.05 4.45
N GLY A 163 2.95 -6.15 3.48
CA GLY A 163 3.87 -7.26 3.41
C GLY A 163 5.14 -6.93 2.63
N ILE A 164 6.25 -7.55 3.02
CA ILE A 164 7.52 -7.48 2.30
C ILE A 164 7.99 -8.90 1.97
N LYS A 165 8.55 -9.10 0.79
CA LYS A 165 9.15 -10.37 0.37
C LYS A 165 10.60 -10.12 -0.01
N ALA A 166 11.51 -10.80 0.69
CA ALA A 166 12.94 -10.80 0.36
C ALA A 166 13.22 -11.73 -0.82
N VAL A 167 14.39 -11.58 -1.45
CA VAL A 167 14.89 -12.54 -2.44
C VAL A 167 15.12 -13.88 -1.74
N GLU A 168 14.61 -14.96 -2.30
CA GLU A 168 15.02 -16.31 -1.89
C GLU A 168 16.50 -16.48 -2.27
N SER A 169 17.37 -16.63 -1.27
CA SER A 169 18.79 -16.93 -1.52
C SER A 169 18.89 -18.32 -2.14
N ALA A 170 19.59 -18.44 -3.27
CA ALA A 170 19.82 -19.67 -4.02
C ALA A 170 20.72 -20.71 -3.31
N ASN A 171 20.75 -20.75 -1.97
CA ASN A 171 21.63 -21.63 -1.18
C ASN A 171 20.91 -22.83 -0.53
N SER A 172 19.70 -23.19 -0.97
CA SER A 172 18.99 -24.37 -0.43
C SER A 172 19.12 -25.63 -1.30
N LEU A 173 20.14 -25.71 -2.17
CA LEU A 173 20.38 -26.87 -3.04
C LEU A 173 21.74 -27.55 -2.83
N GLU A 174 22.51 -27.19 -1.79
CA GLU A 174 23.76 -27.89 -1.43
C GLU A 174 23.63 -28.88 -0.25
N ASP A 175 22.42 -29.12 0.26
CA ASP A 175 22.18 -30.08 1.36
C ASP A 175 21.41 -31.35 0.93
N LEU A 176 21.67 -31.87 -0.28
CA LEU A 176 21.23 -33.22 -0.71
C LEU A 176 22.36 -34.02 -1.36
#